data_AF-A0A8J9W897-F1
#
_entry.id   AF-A0A8J9W897-F1
#
_cell.length_a   1.000
_cell.length_b   1.000
_cell.length_c   1.000
_cell.angle_alpha   90.00
_cell.angle_beta   90.00
_cell.angle_gamma   90.00
#
_symmetry.space_group_name_H-M   'P 1'
#
loop_
_entity.id
_entity.type
_entity.pdbx_description
1 polymer ?
#
loop_
_entity_poly.entity_id
_entity_poly.type
_entity_poly.pdbx_seq_one_letter_code
_entity_poly.pdbx_strand_id
1 'polypeptide(L)'
;MVRNYKKRKENSVNEDDAERAVLCVVNNGMKLKTAAGIYNIKPTTLYNRVKNYKENITLKSKEYISKHTVYQVFTNDEEYMLEKYFLRMSKMNYGLTYVQARERIGIPIC
;
A
#
# COMPACT_ATOMS: atom_id res chain seq x y z
N MET A 1 -23.62 -35.29 -3.61
CA MET A 1 -22.50 -35.40 -4.57
C MET A 1 -21.51 -34.28 -4.27
N VAL A 2 -20.40 -34.58 -3.58
CA VAL A 2 -19.38 -33.58 -3.19
C VAL A 2 -18.40 -33.43 -4.35
N ARG A 3 -18.25 -32.20 -4.88
CA ARG A 3 -17.33 -31.91 -5.98
C ARG A 3 -15.88 -32.08 -5.48
N ASN A 4 -15.14 -33.02 -6.07
CA ASN A 4 -13.72 -33.19 -5.79
C ASN A 4 -12.91 -32.19 -6.64
N TYR A 5 -12.41 -31.13 -6.02
CA TYR A 5 -11.63 -30.11 -6.70
C TYR A 5 -10.17 -30.54 -6.79
N LYS A 6 -9.65 -30.77 -8.00
CA LYS A 6 -8.23 -31.00 -8.21
C LYS A 6 -7.46 -29.69 -7.96
N LYS A 7 -6.44 -29.73 -7.08
CA LYS A 7 -5.55 -28.59 -6.81
C LYS A 7 -4.82 -28.21 -8.10
N ARG A 8 -4.85 -26.92 -8.45
CA ARG A 8 -4.13 -26.40 -9.64
C ARG A 8 -2.61 -26.42 -9.36
N LYS A 9 -1.80 -26.76 -10.37
CA LYS A 9 -0.34 -26.68 -10.27
C LYS A 9 0.09 -25.24 -9.98
N GLU A 10 0.97 -25.08 -9.01
CA GLU A 10 1.61 -23.80 -8.70
C GLU A 10 2.48 -23.40 -9.90
N ASN A 11 2.15 -22.25 -10.51
CA ASN A 11 3.00 -21.64 -11.51
C ASN A 11 4.06 -20.83 -10.76
N SER A 12 5.13 -21.49 -10.31
CA SER A 12 6.34 -20.80 -9.87
C SER A 12 6.91 -20.06 -11.07
N VAL A 13 6.78 -18.74 -11.08
CA VAL A 13 7.43 -17.88 -12.08
C VAL A 13 8.66 -17.29 -11.43
N ASN A 14 9.80 -17.33 -12.12
CA ASN A 14 11.00 -16.66 -11.65
C ASN A 14 10.73 -15.14 -11.55
N GLU A 15 10.87 -14.57 -10.36
CA GLU A 15 10.50 -13.18 -10.10
C GLU A 15 11.49 -12.22 -10.79
N ASP A 16 12.78 -12.56 -10.80
CA ASP A 16 13.84 -11.77 -11.44
C ASP A 16 13.62 -11.60 -12.95
N ASP A 17 13.30 -12.70 -13.64
CA ASP A 17 13.03 -12.68 -15.08
C ASP A 17 11.78 -11.88 -15.41
N ALA A 18 10.81 -11.88 -14.49
CA ALA A 18 9.57 -11.15 -14.66
C ALA A 18 9.74 -9.64 -14.51
N GLU A 19 10.52 -9.20 -13.53
CA GLU A 19 10.83 -7.78 -13.35
C GLU A 19 11.60 -7.24 -14.56
N ARG A 20 12.60 -7.99 -15.03
CA ARG A 20 13.36 -7.63 -16.25
C ARG A 20 12.46 -7.56 -17.49
N ALA A 21 11.55 -8.52 -17.66
CA ALA A 21 10.59 -8.52 -18.76
C ALA A 21 9.65 -7.31 -18.71
N VAL A 22 9.15 -6.93 -17.53
CA VAL A 22 8.30 -5.74 -17.35
C VAL A 22 9.08 -4.48 -17.71
N LEU A 23 10.31 -4.34 -17.22
CA LEU A 23 11.17 -3.19 -17.52
C LEU A 23 11.48 -3.06 -19.01
N CYS A 24 11.78 -4.16 -19.72
CA CYS A 24 11.98 -4.12 -21.17
C CYS A 24 10.72 -3.67 -21.93
N VAL A 25 9.54 -4.07 -21.49
CA VAL A 25 8.28 -3.67 -22.15
C VAL A 25 7.97 -2.20 -21.90
N VAL A 26 8.22 -1.71 -20.69
CA VAL A 26 7.93 -0.32 -20.31
C VAL A 26 8.96 0.66 -20.88
N ASN A 27 10.26 0.33 -20.80
CA ASN A 27 11.34 1.26 -21.17
C ASN A 27 11.72 1.14 -22.66
N ASN A 28 11.81 -0.07 -23.21
CA ASN A 28 12.27 -0.29 -24.59
C ASN A 28 11.12 -0.42 -25.60
N GLY A 29 9.85 -0.32 -25.17
CA GLY A 29 8.69 -0.39 -26.06
C GLY A 29 8.50 -1.75 -26.75
N MET A 30 9.11 -2.82 -26.23
CA MET A 30 9.03 -4.17 -26.80
C MET A 30 7.59 -4.73 -26.74
N LYS A 31 7.19 -5.50 -27.76
CA LYS A 31 5.88 -6.17 -27.77
C LYS A 31 5.81 -7.21 -26.64
N LEU A 32 4.66 -7.30 -25.97
CA LEU A 32 4.42 -8.26 -24.87
C LEU A 32 4.77 -9.71 -25.25
N LYS A 33 4.43 -10.13 -26.48
CA LYS A 33 4.72 -11.48 -26.97
C LYS A 33 6.21 -11.74 -27.19
N THR A 34 6.96 -10.75 -27.68
CA THR A 34 8.40 -10.91 -27.91
C THR A 34 9.17 -10.94 -26.60
N ALA A 35 8.81 -10.06 -25.65
CA ALA A 35 9.37 -10.09 -24.30
C ALA A 35 9.03 -11.40 -23.57
N ALA A 36 7.78 -11.87 -23.64
CA ALA A 36 7.35 -13.14 -23.05
C ALA A 36 8.13 -14.35 -23.58
N GLY A 37 8.44 -14.36 -24.89
CA GLY A 37 9.25 -15.41 -25.52
C GLY A 37 10.71 -15.41 -25.06
N ILE A 38 11.32 -14.23 -24.92
CA ILE A 38 12.72 -14.09 -24.49
C ILE A 38 12.91 -14.57 -23.04
N TYR A 39 12.01 -14.15 -22.15
CA TYR A 39 12.10 -14.48 -20.72
C TYR A 39 11.36 -15.78 -20.34
N ASN A 40 10.81 -16.51 -21.33
CA ASN A 40 10.05 -17.75 -21.12
C ASN A 40 8.91 -17.63 -20.09
N ILE A 41 8.19 -16.50 -20.11
CA ILE A 41 7.06 -16.22 -19.22
C ILE A 41 5.77 -16.31 -20.03
N LYS A 42 4.69 -16.78 -19.41
CA LYS A 42 3.36 -16.77 -20.04
C LYS A 42 2.95 -15.32 -20.39
N PRO A 43 2.52 -15.04 -21.63
CA PRO A 43 2.14 -13.68 -22.04
C PRO A 43 1.05 -13.05 -21.17
N THR A 44 0.13 -13.85 -20.65
CA THR A 44 -0.92 -13.42 -19.72
C THR A 44 -0.37 -12.95 -18.38
N THR A 45 0.63 -13.65 -17.84
CA THR A 45 1.32 -13.25 -16.60
C THR A 45 2.06 -11.94 -16.79
N LEU A 46 2.77 -11.79 -17.91
CA LEU A 46 3.49 -10.55 -18.22
C LEU A 46 2.54 -9.37 -18.40
N TYR A 47 1.40 -9.57 -19.08
CA TYR A 47 0.37 -8.53 -19.22
C TYR A 47 -0.15 -8.05 -17.86
N ASN A 48 -0.50 -8.97 -16.95
CA ASN A 48 -0.99 -8.61 -15.62
C ASN A 48 0.08 -7.85 -14.82
N ARG A 49 1.34 -8.27 -14.89
CA ARG A 49 2.45 -7.57 -14.22
C ARG A 49 2.66 -6.16 -14.77
N VAL A 50 2.64 -5.97 -16.10
CA VAL A 50 2.75 -4.63 -16.73
C VAL A 50 1.57 -3.74 -16.35
N LYS A 51 0.35 -4.28 -16.31
CA LYS A 51 -0.85 -3.55 -15.85
C LYS A 51 -0.68 -3.08 -14.41
N ASN A 52 -0.30 -3.99 -13.50
CA ASN A 52 -0.07 -3.65 -12.10
C ASN A 52 1.06 -2.62 -11.94
N TYR A 53 2.13 -2.72 -12.73
CA TYR A 53 3.24 -1.76 -12.69
C TYR A 53 2.77 -0.34 -13.04
N LYS A 54 1.96 -0.18 -14.09
CA LYS A 54 1.37 1.12 -14.48
C LYS A 54 0.39 1.66 -13.45
N GLU A 55 -0.45 0.79 -12.88
CA GLU A 55 -1.37 1.18 -11.81
C GLU A 55 -0.61 1.63 -10.55
N ASN A 56 0.46 0.93 -10.17
CA ASN A 56 1.30 1.32 -9.03
C ASN A 56 2.04 2.64 -9.26
N ILE A 57 2.52 2.91 -10.48
CA ILE A 57 3.08 4.23 -10.82
C ILE A 57 2.02 5.32 -10.64
N THR A 58 0.81 5.05 -11.11
CA THR A 58 -0.32 6.00 -11.03
C THR A 58 -0.77 6.20 -9.58
N LEU A 59 -0.78 5.14 -8.77
CA LEU A 59 -1.11 5.19 -7.35
C LEU A 59 -0.04 5.92 -6.54
N LYS A 60 1.25 5.73 -6.84
CA LYS A 60 2.33 6.52 -6.22
C LYS A 60 2.23 8.01 -6.55
N SER A 61 1.77 8.36 -7.76
CA SER A 61 1.56 9.77 -8.14
C SER A 61 0.27 10.38 -7.58
N LYS A 62 -0.70 9.55 -7.17
CA LYS A 62 -1.88 10.04 -6.47
C LYS A 62 -1.53 10.15 -5.00
N GLU A 63 -1.30 11.37 -4.54
CA GLU A 63 -1.28 11.65 -3.10
C GLU A 63 -2.54 11.04 -2.48
N TYR A 64 -2.34 10.13 -1.54
CA TYR A 64 -3.45 9.47 -0.85
C TYR A 64 -4.12 10.52 0.03
N ILE A 65 -5.24 11.05 -0.44
CA ILE A 65 -6.09 11.93 0.36
C ILE A 65 -7.10 11.04 1.06
N SER A 66 -6.96 10.88 2.38
CA SER A 66 -7.93 10.12 3.17
C SER A 66 -9.30 10.82 3.08
N LYS A 67 -10.39 10.04 3.05
CA LYS A 67 -11.76 10.63 3.09
C LYS A 67 -12.02 11.43 4.37
N HIS A 68 -11.18 11.26 5.39
CA HIS A 68 -11.34 11.86 6.71
C HIS A 68 -10.46 13.10 6.91
N THR A 69 -9.73 13.56 5.88
CA THR A 69 -9.01 14.85 5.94
C THR A 69 -9.96 16.01 6.23
N VAL A 70 -11.21 15.94 5.80
CA VAL A 70 -12.26 16.94 6.09
C VAL A 70 -12.62 16.99 7.59
N TYR A 71 -12.40 15.90 8.33
CA TYR A 71 -12.68 15.80 9.76
C TYR A 71 -11.43 16.00 10.63
N GLN A 72 -10.26 16.30 10.04
CA GLN A 72 -9.08 16.63 10.83
C GLN A 72 -9.30 17.95 11.56
N VAL A 73 -9.31 17.86 12.90
CA VAL A 73 -9.39 19.02 13.79
C VAL A 73 -8.02 19.66 13.96
N PHE A 74 -6.96 18.84 13.88
CA PHE A 74 -5.57 19.25 14.03
C PHE A 74 -4.84 19.13 12.70
N THR A 75 -3.91 20.05 12.48
CA THR A 75 -2.90 19.93 11.42
C THR A 75 -1.92 18.81 11.74
N ASN A 76 -1.22 18.29 10.73
CA ASN A 76 -0.24 17.20 10.93
C ASN A 76 0.86 17.58 11.96
N ASP A 77 1.27 18.84 11.98
CA ASP A 77 2.26 19.34 12.94
C ASP A 77 1.71 19.34 14.37
N GLU A 78 0.45 19.75 14.54
CA GLU A 78 -0.24 19.73 15.84
C GLU A 78 -0.45 18.30 16.33
N GLU A 79 -0.88 17.37 15.47
CA GLU A 79 -1.01 15.95 15.81
C GLU A 79 0.33 15.36 16.27
N TYR A 80 1.43 15.71 15.58
CA TYR A 80 2.76 15.27 15.95
C TYR A 80 3.22 15.82 17.30
N MET A 81 2.91 17.09 17.61
CA MET A 81 3.18 17.65 18.93
C MET A 81 2.35 16.96 20.03
N LEU A 82 1.09 16.64 19.72
CA LEU A 82 0.18 15.94 20.63
C LEU A 82 0.70 14.52 20.95
N GLU A 83 1.14 13.78 19.93
CA GLU A 83 1.74 12.44 20.08
C GLU A 83 2.95 12.50 21.02
N LYS A 84 3.88 13.44 20.78
CA LYS A 84 5.05 13.63 21.63
C LYS A 84 4.68 13.93 23.07
N TYR A 85 3.66 14.77 23.28
CA TYR A 85 3.15 15.07 24.60
C TYR A 85 2.65 13.82 25.31
N PHE A 86 1.83 13.00 24.65
CA PHE A 86 1.33 11.75 25.23
C PHE A 86 2.43 10.74 25.55
N LEU A 87 3.40 10.56 24.66
CA LEU A 87 4.54 9.69 24.90
C LEU A 87 5.37 10.15 26.10
N ARG A 88 5.56 11.47 26.27
CA ARG A 88 6.26 12.04 27.42
C ARG A 88 5.48 11.80 28.72
N MET A 89 4.17 12.03 28.72
CA MET A 89 3.32 11.81 29.89
C MET A 89 3.26 10.33 30.29
N SER A 90 3.19 9.43 29.31
CA SER A 90 3.24 7.98 29.52
C SER A 90 4.56 7.55 30.16
N LYS A 91 5.70 8.04 29.67
CA LYS A 91 7.02 7.79 30.27
C LYS A 91 7.16 8.32 31.70
N MET A 92 6.43 9.37 32.05
CA MET A 92 6.37 9.93 33.40
C MET A 92 5.37 9.17 34.31
N ASN A 93 4.78 8.06 33.83
CA ASN A 93 3.77 7.25 34.52
C ASN A 93 2.51 8.03 34.95
N TYR A 94 2.18 9.14 34.29
CA TYR A 94 0.97 9.91 34.60
C TYR A 94 -0.33 9.25 34.12
N GLY A 95 -0.26 8.06 33.50
CA GLY A 95 -1.39 7.15 33.30
C GLY A 95 -2.70 7.84 32.93
N LEU A 96 -2.67 8.77 31.98
CA LEU A 96 -3.85 9.53 31.60
C LEU A 96 -4.81 8.60 30.88
N THR A 97 -6.03 8.51 31.40
CA THR A 97 -7.13 7.85 30.68
C THR A 97 -7.54 8.70 29.49
N TYR A 98 -8.17 8.06 28.49
CA TYR A 98 -8.67 8.75 27.29
C TYR A 98 -9.56 9.97 27.62
N VAL A 99 -10.36 9.88 28.69
CA VAL A 99 -11.23 10.98 29.13
C VAL A 99 -10.42 12.19 29.61
N GLN A 100 -9.41 11.95 30.44
CA GLN A 100 -8.54 13.02 30.97
C GLN A 100 -7.69 13.64 29.86
N ALA A 101 -7.23 12.84 28.91
CA ALA A 101 -6.54 13.32 27.72
C ALA A 101 -7.43 14.26 26.89
N ARG A 102 -8.70 13.88 26.66
CA ARG A 102 -9.67 14.67 25.89
C ARG A 102 -10.06 15.98 26.60
N GLU A 103 -10.25 15.95 27.92
CA GLU A 103 -10.54 17.12 28.74
C GLU A 103 -9.40 18.14 28.69
N ARG A 104 -8.15 17.67 28.79
CA ARG A 104 -6.94 18.51 28.69
C ARG A 104 -6.80 19.22 27.34
N ILE A 105 -7.26 18.59 26.26
CA ILE A 105 -7.20 19.14 24.90
C ILE A 105 -8.41 20.06 24.61
N GLY A 106 -9.45 20.04 25.44
CA GLY A 106 -10.60 20.94 25.32
C GLY A 106 -11.58 20.56 24.20
N ILE A 107 -11.63 19.29 23.78
CA ILE A 107 -12.57 18.84 22.74
C ILE A 107 -13.95 18.63 23.41
N PRO A 108 -15.00 19.36 23.02
CA PRO A 108 -16.31 19.26 23.64
C PRO A 108 -16.88 17.82 23.56
N ILE A 109 -17.55 17.43 24.63
CA ILE A 109 -18.31 16.18 24.71
C ILE A 109 -19.66 16.49 24.07
N CYS A 110 -19.96 15.88 22.93
CA CYS A 110 -21.32 15.85 22.39
C CYS A 110 -22.15 14.81 23.15
#